data_AF-A0A7X1NW40-F1
#
_entry.id   AF-A0A7X1NW40-F1
#
_cell.length_a   1.000
_cell.length_b   1.000
_cell.length_c   1.000
_cell.angle_alpha   90.00
_cell.angle_beta   90.00
_cell.angle_gamma   90.00
#
_symmetry.space_group_name_H-M   'P 1'
#
loop_
_entity.id
_entity.type
_entity.pdbx_description
1 polymer ?
#
loop_
_entity_poly.entity_id
_entity_poly.type
_entity_poly.pdbx_seq_one_letter_code
_entity_poly.pdbx_strand_id
1 'polypeptide(L)'
;MVEVGELDALSPRPGRRAVGPGAVAGAAAWGGVGAALASVWSSVTLLDPEVNRDANIGMGFYWVLGWLFPLGPAFGIGMALGLLAGRRHGLPPSPAALEDARPLPALAPWLWPLLPPAAVSLAVTALPFMRVADQGDVGSWAGLLIAVLVSSAGQLAVTLSPALIALLVLRGRAARDGAVRSRLAAFWGLCLGLAVTLRLFGFGQFALVPRLPLEAYILLHAAPPLIGYGVGWWVGRRQAEG
;
A
#
# COMPACT_ATOMS: atom_id res chain seq x y z
N MET A 1 57.21 -40.42 28.25
CA MET A 1 56.45 -39.46 29.08
C MET A 1 56.03 -38.34 28.14
N VAL A 2 54.91 -38.52 27.43
CA VAL A 2 53.54 -38.08 27.82
C VAL A 2 53.51 -36.59 28.13
N GLU A 3 53.03 -35.79 27.18
CA GLU A 3 51.90 -34.89 27.38
C GLU A 3 51.27 -34.56 26.01
N VAL A 4 50.08 -35.10 25.79
CA VAL A 4 49.20 -34.83 24.65
C VAL A 4 48.25 -33.74 25.13
N GLY A 5 48.46 -32.51 24.67
CA GLY A 5 47.62 -31.36 25.00
C GLY A 5 46.32 -31.37 24.20
N GLU A 6 45.21 -31.45 24.94
CA GLU A 6 43.88 -30.87 24.71
C GLU A 6 43.48 -30.58 23.25
N LEU A 7 42.88 -31.60 22.63
CA LEU A 7 41.86 -31.42 21.59
C LEU A 7 40.57 -30.98 22.28
N ASP A 8 40.46 -29.66 22.47
CA ASP A 8 39.28 -29.05 23.05
C ASP A 8 38.08 -29.19 22.09
N ALA A 9 37.04 -29.81 22.63
CA ALA A 9 35.88 -30.29 21.90
C ALA A 9 35.01 -29.11 21.45
N LEU A 10 35.04 -28.83 20.14
CA LEU A 10 34.02 -28.02 19.47
C LEU A 10 32.69 -28.80 19.43
N SER A 11 32.00 -28.79 20.56
CA SER A 11 30.60 -29.20 20.67
C SER A 11 29.74 -28.35 19.72
N PRO A 12 29.00 -28.95 18.77
CA PRO A 12 28.08 -28.22 17.92
C PRO A 12 26.94 -27.68 18.78
N ARG A 13 26.88 -26.35 18.95
CA ARG A 13 25.80 -25.67 19.66
C ARG A 13 24.44 -26.06 19.06
N PRO A 14 23.50 -26.62 19.84
CA PRO A 14 22.20 -26.99 19.33
C PRO A 14 21.34 -25.75 19.13
N GLY A 15 20.63 -25.70 17.99
CA GLY A 15 19.29 -25.11 17.99
C GLY A 15 19.12 -23.65 17.57
N ARG A 16 19.93 -23.09 16.66
CA ARG A 16 19.42 -21.96 15.86
C ARG A 16 18.54 -22.51 14.74
N ARG A 17 17.25 -22.70 15.03
CA ARG A 17 16.23 -22.88 13.98
C ARG A 17 16.31 -21.65 13.08
N ALA A 18 16.78 -21.83 11.85
CA ALA A 18 16.81 -20.80 10.84
C ALA A 18 15.37 -20.32 10.63
N VAL A 19 15.04 -19.15 11.19
CA VAL A 19 13.78 -18.50 10.92
C VAL A 19 13.82 -18.10 9.45
N GLY A 20 12.99 -18.74 8.64
CA GLY A 20 13.02 -18.56 7.20
C GLY A 20 12.82 -17.09 6.80
N PRO A 21 13.34 -16.67 5.63
CA PRO A 21 13.26 -15.29 5.12
C PRO A 21 11.83 -14.71 5.03
N GLY A 22 10.79 -15.52 5.24
CA GLY A 22 9.40 -15.10 5.34
C GLY A 22 9.06 -14.27 6.59
N ALA A 23 9.74 -14.47 7.72
CA ALA A 23 9.41 -13.77 8.97
C ALA A 23 9.80 -12.29 8.95
N VAL A 24 10.97 -11.98 8.37
CA VAL A 24 11.48 -10.61 8.23
C VAL A 24 10.63 -9.81 7.23
N ALA A 25 10.21 -10.44 6.13
CA ALA A 25 9.29 -9.84 5.18
C ALA A 25 7.88 -9.60 5.80
N GLY A 26 7.44 -10.48 6.70
CA GLY A 26 6.20 -10.31 7.44
C GLY A 26 6.25 -9.11 8.40
N ALA A 27 7.33 -8.98 9.17
CA ALA A 27 7.50 -7.87 10.11
C ALA A 27 7.53 -6.50 9.42
N ALA A 28 8.22 -6.39 8.28
CA ALA A 28 8.24 -5.16 7.49
C ALA A 28 6.86 -4.82 6.90
N ALA A 29 6.12 -5.83 6.43
CA ALA A 29 4.75 -5.63 5.93
C ALA A 29 3.80 -5.15 7.05
N TRP A 30 3.87 -5.76 8.24
CA TRP A 30 3.07 -5.34 9.40
C TRP A 30 3.45 -3.96 9.93
N GLY A 31 4.74 -3.60 9.88
CA GLY A 31 5.19 -2.24 10.17
C GLY A 31 4.59 -1.20 9.23
N GLY A 32 4.51 -1.50 7.92
CA GLY A 32 3.84 -0.67 6.93
C GLY A 32 2.32 -0.55 7.14
N VAL A 33 1.66 -1.64 7.54
CA VAL A 33 0.23 -1.63 7.88
C VAL A 33 -0.04 -0.79 9.14
N GLY A 34 0.75 -0.97 10.20
CA GLY A 34 0.62 -0.17 11.42
C GLY A 34 0.84 1.33 11.16
N ALA A 35 1.82 1.65 10.31
CA ALA A 35 2.08 3.00 9.86
C ALA A 35 0.90 3.63 9.10
N ALA A 36 0.29 2.87 8.20
CA ALA A 36 -0.89 3.32 7.46
C ALA A 36 -2.09 3.54 8.38
N LEU A 37 -2.33 2.64 9.35
CA LEU A 37 -3.43 2.77 10.32
C LEU A 37 -3.23 3.96 11.25
N ALA A 38 -2.02 4.19 11.74
CA ALA A 38 -1.69 5.37 12.53
C ALA A 38 -1.93 6.67 11.75
N SER A 39 -1.59 6.68 10.45
CA SER A 39 -1.85 7.81 9.56
C SER A 39 -3.34 8.10 9.36
N VAL A 40 -4.14 7.06 9.13
CA VAL A 40 -5.60 7.18 9.03
C VAL A 40 -6.19 7.71 10.34
N TRP A 41 -5.77 7.18 11.49
CA TRP A 41 -6.22 7.63 12.81
C TRP A 41 -5.86 9.10 13.06
N SER A 42 -4.63 9.50 12.74
CA SER A 42 -4.14 10.89 12.85
C SER A 42 -4.98 11.83 11.99
N SER A 43 -5.29 11.40 10.77
CA SER A 43 -6.08 12.20 9.82
C SER A 43 -7.53 12.36 10.29
N VAL A 44 -8.14 11.30 10.82
CA VAL A 44 -9.52 11.33 11.34
C VAL A 44 -9.62 12.23 12.58
N THR A 45 -8.69 12.10 13.52
CA THR A 45 -8.68 12.92 14.75
C THR A 45 -8.43 14.40 14.47
N LEU A 46 -7.61 14.72 13.46
CA LEU A 46 -7.35 16.11 13.06
C LEU A 46 -8.45 16.72 12.17
N LEU A 47 -9.33 15.88 11.60
CA LEU A 47 -10.51 16.32 10.85
C LEU A 47 -11.76 16.49 11.74
N ASP A 48 -11.69 16.17 13.04
CA ASP A 48 -12.80 16.35 13.95
C ASP A 48 -13.15 17.85 14.08
N PRO A 49 -14.40 18.25 13.80
CA PRO A 49 -14.82 19.64 13.85
C PRO A 49 -14.69 20.28 15.24
N GLU A 50 -14.61 19.51 16.33
CA GLU A 50 -14.34 20.07 17.67
C GLU A 50 -12.89 20.53 17.84
N VAL A 51 -11.94 19.89 17.14
CA VAL A 51 -10.50 20.20 17.20
C VAL A 51 -10.10 21.26 16.16
N ASN A 52 -10.93 21.48 15.13
CA ASN A 52 -10.57 22.20 13.91
C ASN A 52 -11.30 23.54 13.71
N ARG A 53 -11.94 24.10 14.76
CA ARG A 53 -12.78 25.32 14.68
C ARG A 53 -12.05 26.58 14.21
N ASP A 54 -10.73 26.68 14.37
CA ASP A 54 -9.97 27.92 14.10
C ASP A 54 -9.00 27.83 12.90
N ALA A 55 -8.90 26.71 12.18
CA ALA A 55 -7.85 26.48 11.19
C ALA A 55 -8.35 26.47 9.72
N ASN A 56 -9.04 27.52 9.28
CA ASN A 56 -9.52 27.63 7.89
C ASN A 56 -8.40 27.62 6.82
N ILE A 57 -7.19 28.08 7.14
CA ILE A 57 -6.01 28.00 6.24
C ILE A 57 -5.24 26.69 6.45
N GLY A 58 -5.29 26.11 7.65
CA GLY A 58 -4.64 24.84 7.99
C GLY A 58 -5.28 23.65 7.30
N MET A 59 -6.60 23.66 7.09
CA MET A 59 -7.33 22.55 6.49
C MET A 59 -6.92 22.28 5.04
N GLY A 60 -6.73 23.32 4.21
CA GLY A 60 -6.24 23.16 2.84
C GLY A 60 -4.80 22.62 2.77
N PHE A 61 -3.92 23.09 3.65
CA PHE A 61 -2.55 22.56 3.77
C PHE A 61 -2.52 21.13 4.32
N TYR A 62 -3.42 20.78 5.23
CA TYR A 62 -3.58 19.42 5.75
C TYR A 62 -4.15 18.48 4.69
N TRP A 63 -5.03 18.96 3.81
CA TRP A 63 -5.48 18.19 2.66
C TRP A 63 -4.36 17.92 1.65
N VAL A 64 -3.45 18.88 1.46
CA VAL A 64 -2.32 18.77 0.49
C VAL A 64 -1.10 18.05 1.06
N LEU A 65 -0.81 18.17 2.36
CA LEU A 65 0.40 17.65 3.02
C LEU A 65 0.12 16.75 4.23
N GLY A 66 -1.12 16.65 4.70
CA GLY A 66 -1.49 15.87 5.88
C GLY A 66 -1.35 14.36 5.69
N TRP A 67 -1.10 13.89 4.46
CA TRP A 67 -0.62 12.52 4.21
C TRP A 67 0.90 12.40 4.42
N LEU A 68 1.68 13.44 4.09
CA LEU A 68 3.14 13.47 4.21
C LEU A 68 3.57 13.39 5.69
N PHE A 69 2.87 14.10 6.56
CA PHE A 69 3.23 14.27 7.97
C PHE A 69 3.08 13.00 8.84
N PRO A 70 2.06 12.14 8.65
CA PRO A 70 1.99 10.85 9.33
C PRO A 70 2.62 9.70 8.55
N LEU A 71 2.57 9.68 7.21
CA LEU A 71 3.17 8.58 6.44
C LEU A 71 4.70 8.63 6.46
N GLY A 72 5.32 9.82 6.48
CA GLY A 72 6.77 9.98 6.51
C GLY A 72 7.41 9.35 7.76
N PRO A 73 7.00 9.76 8.99
CA PRO A 73 7.51 9.17 10.22
C PRO A 73 7.21 7.68 10.32
N ALA A 74 6.02 7.25 9.91
CA ALA A 74 5.60 5.87 10.04
C ALA A 74 6.31 4.94 9.03
N PHE A 75 6.57 5.42 7.81
CA PHE A 75 7.49 4.77 6.86
C PHE A 75 8.91 4.70 7.43
N GLY A 76 9.42 5.80 8.00
CA GLY A 76 10.73 5.84 8.64
C GLY A 76 10.89 4.82 9.76
N ILE A 77 9.87 4.68 10.62
CA ILE A 77 9.82 3.68 11.68
C ILE A 77 9.77 2.26 11.10
N GLY A 78 8.91 2.01 10.10
CA GLY A 78 8.84 0.70 9.44
C GLY A 78 10.17 0.29 8.81
N MET A 79 10.86 1.22 8.16
CA MET A 79 12.18 1.02 7.58
C MET A 79 13.23 0.74 8.67
N ALA A 80 13.25 1.53 9.74
CA ALA A 80 14.17 1.38 10.86
C ALA A 80 13.96 0.01 11.56
N LEU A 81 12.71 -0.40 11.79
CA LEU A 81 12.38 -1.71 12.35
C LEU A 81 12.78 -2.86 11.42
N GLY A 82 12.58 -2.71 10.11
CA GLY A 82 13.03 -3.68 9.11
C GLY A 82 14.56 -3.84 9.11
N LEU A 83 15.29 -2.73 9.19
CA LEU A 83 16.75 -2.73 9.30
C LEU A 83 17.23 -3.32 10.63
N LEU A 84 16.58 -3.00 11.75
CA LEU A 84 16.92 -3.53 13.07
C LEU A 84 16.66 -5.04 13.14
N ALA A 85 15.55 -5.50 12.57
CA ALA A 85 15.23 -6.92 12.45
C ALA A 85 16.27 -7.64 11.59
N GLY A 86 16.66 -7.07 10.44
CA GLY A 86 17.72 -7.62 9.59
C GLY A 86 19.06 -7.78 10.32
N ARG A 87 19.47 -6.75 11.09
CA ARG A 87 20.69 -6.78 11.90
C ARG A 87 20.66 -7.85 13.00
N ARG A 88 19.52 -8.01 13.70
CA ARG A 88 19.36 -9.02 14.76
C ARG A 88 19.42 -10.46 14.24
N HIS A 89 19.10 -10.67 12.97
CA HIS A 89 19.12 -12.01 12.35
C HIS A 89 20.45 -12.34 11.68
N GLY A 90 21.46 -11.46 11.76
CA GLY A 90 22.78 -11.71 11.19
C GLY A 90 22.78 -11.82 9.66
N LEU A 91 21.76 -11.29 8.98
CA LEU A 91 21.78 -11.10 7.53
C LEU A 91 22.74 -9.96 7.24
N PRO A 92 23.95 -10.21 6.70
CA PRO A 92 24.77 -9.11 6.25
C PRO A 92 23.99 -8.36 5.16
N PRO A 93 24.02 -7.02 5.13
CA PRO A 93 23.69 -6.29 3.92
C PRO A 93 24.85 -6.50 2.94
N SER A 94 25.08 -7.75 2.50
CA SER A 94 26.14 -8.02 1.54
C SER A 94 25.62 -7.66 0.15
N PRO A 95 26.38 -6.88 -0.64
CA PRO A 95 26.11 -6.68 -2.06
C PRO A 95 25.92 -8.02 -2.80
N ALA A 96 26.58 -9.09 -2.35
CA ALA A 96 26.43 -10.44 -2.87
C ALA A 96 25.00 -11.02 -2.72
N ALA A 97 24.25 -10.67 -1.68
CA ALA A 97 22.84 -11.09 -1.52
C ALA A 97 21.88 -10.32 -2.45
N LEU A 98 22.31 -9.15 -2.94
CA LEU A 98 21.64 -8.39 -4.00
C LEU A 98 22.02 -8.92 -5.40
N GLU A 99 23.24 -9.45 -5.56
CA GLU A 99 23.70 -10.11 -6.81
C GLU A 99 23.05 -11.49 -7.03
N ASP A 100 22.77 -12.25 -5.96
CA ASP A 100 22.01 -13.51 -6.01
C ASP A 100 20.48 -13.32 -6.10
N ALA A 101 20.00 -12.08 -6.07
CA ALA A 101 18.58 -11.79 -6.19
C ALA A 101 18.14 -12.08 -7.63
N ARG A 102 17.35 -13.15 -7.81
CA ARG A 102 16.73 -13.48 -9.10
C ARG A 102 16.17 -12.22 -9.77
N PRO A 103 16.41 -12.02 -11.07
CA PRO A 103 15.98 -10.82 -11.76
C PRO A 103 14.47 -10.64 -11.60
N LEU A 104 14.06 -9.43 -11.23
CA LEU A 104 12.65 -9.12 -11.07
C LEU A 104 11.91 -9.29 -12.42
N PRO A 105 10.69 -9.85 -12.42
CA PRO A 105 9.87 -9.94 -13.63
C PRO A 105 9.74 -8.58 -14.31
N ALA A 106 9.61 -8.52 -15.64
CA ALA A 106 9.44 -7.28 -16.38
C ALA A 106 8.33 -6.40 -15.77
N LEU A 107 8.57 -5.09 -15.62
CA LEU A 107 7.66 -4.17 -14.92
C LEU A 107 6.39 -3.86 -15.73
N ALA A 108 6.49 -3.73 -17.06
CA ALA A 108 5.39 -3.32 -17.93
C ALA A 108 4.05 -4.06 -17.69
N PRO A 109 3.99 -5.42 -17.64
CA PRO A 109 2.73 -6.12 -17.39
C PRO A 109 2.10 -5.79 -16.03
N TRP A 110 2.89 -5.36 -15.05
CA TRP A 110 2.43 -4.98 -13.71
C TRP A 110 1.93 -3.53 -13.64
N LEU A 111 2.17 -2.70 -14.65
CA LEU A 111 1.65 -1.33 -14.65
C LEU A 111 0.22 -1.26 -15.21
N TRP A 112 -0.15 -2.14 -16.15
CA TRP A 112 -1.48 -2.18 -16.73
C TRP A 112 -2.64 -2.29 -15.72
N PRO A 113 -2.55 -3.14 -14.67
CA PRO A 113 -3.57 -3.22 -13.62
C PRO A 113 -3.82 -1.91 -12.89
N LEU A 114 -2.91 -0.94 -12.90
CA LEU A 114 -3.09 0.34 -12.23
C LEU A 114 -4.03 1.29 -13.00
N LEU A 115 -4.28 1.03 -14.29
CA LEU A 115 -5.12 1.92 -15.11
C LEU A 115 -6.58 1.97 -14.65
N PRO A 116 -7.28 0.84 -14.38
CA PRO A 116 -8.67 0.90 -13.91
C PRO A 116 -8.86 1.77 -12.66
N PRO A 117 -8.12 1.58 -11.54
CA PRO A 117 -8.31 2.45 -10.39
C PRO A 117 -7.88 3.89 -10.65
N ALA A 118 -6.84 4.14 -11.47
CA ALA A 118 -6.44 5.50 -11.84
C ALA A 118 -7.54 6.22 -12.63
N ALA A 119 -8.12 5.55 -13.63
CA ALA A 119 -9.19 6.11 -14.45
C ALA A 119 -10.45 6.40 -13.62
N VAL A 120 -10.86 5.47 -12.75
CA VAL A 120 -12.00 5.69 -11.85
C VAL A 120 -11.73 6.82 -10.86
N SER A 121 -10.53 6.88 -10.29
CA SER A 121 -10.09 7.96 -9.40
C SER A 121 -10.23 9.33 -10.07
N LEU A 122 -9.73 9.47 -11.31
CA LEU A 122 -9.85 10.71 -12.08
C LEU A 122 -11.30 11.04 -12.40
N ALA A 123 -12.11 10.07 -12.82
CA ALA A 123 -13.51 10.27 -13.14
C ALA A 123 -14.32 10.75 -11.92
N VAL A 124 -14.12 10.10 -10.76
CA VAL A 124 -14.77 10.50 -9.49
C VAL A 124 -14.36 11.91 -9.09
N THR A 125 -13.08 12.26 -9.29
CA THR A 125 -12.57 13.60 -8.97
C THR A 125 -13.13 14.66 -9.90
N ALA A 126 -13.25 14.38 -11.20
CA ALA A 126 -13.70 15.37 -12.20
C ALA A 126 -15.21 15.66 -12.12
N LEU A 127 -16.03 14.68 -11.70
CA LEU A 127 -17.50 14.78 -11.70
C LEU A 127 -18.07 16.01 -10.98
N PRO A 128 -17.65 16.36 -9.74
CA PRO A 128 -18.10 17.57 -9.07
C PRO A 128 -17.78 18.85 -9.85
N PHE A 129 -16.57 18.93 -10.43
CA PHE A 129 -16.14 20.11 -11.19
C PHE A 129 -16.91 20.27 -12.50
N MET A 130 -17.27 19.17 -13.16
CA MET A 130 -18.16 19.22 -14.34
C MET A 130 -19.54 19.79 -13.98
N ARG A 131 -20.09 19.44 -12.81
CA ARG A 131 -21.38 20.01 -12.36
C ARG A 131 -21.29 21.50 -12.09
N VAL A 132 -20.20 21.98 -11.50
CA VAL A 132 -19.97 23.42 -11.28
C VAL A 132 -19.84 24.15 -12.63
N ALA A 133 -19.13 23.54 -13.59
CA ALA A 133 -19.02 24.08 -14.94
C ALA A 133 -20.37 24.18 -15.66
N ASP A 134 -21.19 23.13 -15.58
CA ASP A 134 -22.52 23.09 -16.21
C ASP A 134 -23.50 24.09 -15.60
N GLN A 135 -23.35 24.42 -14.31
CA GLN A 135 -24.18 25.41 -13.61
C GLN A 135 -23.82 26.86 -13.96
N GLY A 136 -22.76 27.08 -14.74
CA GLY A 136 -22.29 28.42 -15.11
C GLY A 136 -21.66 29.19 -13.96
N ASP A 137 -21.47 28.57 -12.79
CA ASP A 137 -20.93 29.19 -11.57
C ASP A 137 -19.39 29.12 -11.53
N VAL A 138 -18.76 29.29 -12.69
CA VAL A 138 -17.30 29.24 -12.82
C VAL A 138 -16.76 30.66 -12.70
N GLY A 139 -16.47 31.09 -11.47
CA GLY A 139 -15.84 32.39 -11.23
C GLY A 139 -14.49 32.56 -11.95
N SER A 140 -13.73 31.47 -12.12
CA SER A 140 -12.48 31.45 -12.90
C SER A 140 -12.16 30.06 -13.44
N TRP A 141 -12.02 29.94 -14.77
CA TRP A 141 -11.62 28.69 -15.45
C TRP A 141 -10.20 28.25 -15.07
N ALA A 142 -9.29 29.19 -14.89
CA ALA A 142 -7.93 28.88 -14.46
C ALA A 142 -7.92 28.32 -13.03
N GLY A 143 -8.71 28.91 -12.13
CA GLY A 143 -8.88 28.39 -10.77
C GLY A 143 -9.49 26.99 -10.75
N LEU A 144 -10.51 26.76 -11.58
CA LEU A 144 -11.14 25.44 -11.73
C LEU A 144 -10.15 24.38 -12.23
N LEU A 145 -9.34 24.71 -13.25
CA LEU A 145 -8.34 23.80 -13.79
C LEU A 145 -7.28 23.43 -12.73
N ILE A 146 -6.79 24.42 -11.98
CA ILE A 146 -5.83 24.18 -10.88
C ILE A 146 -6.46 23.28 -9.82
N ALA A 147 -7.71 23.54 -9.43
CA ALA A 147 -8.41 22.73 -8.44
C ALA A 147 -8.59 21.27 -8.91
N VAL A 148 -8.96 21.06 -10.17
CA VAL A 148 -9.08 19.72 -10.78
C VAL A 148 -7.74 19.01 -10.77
N LEU A 149 -6.66 19.68 -11.19
CA LEU A 149 -5.32 19.07 -11.25
C LEU A 149 -4.81 18.67 -9.86
N VAL A 150 -4.89 19.57 -8.88
CA VAL A 150 -4.44 19.32 -7.51
C VAL A 150 -5.25 18.20 -6.87
N SER A 151 -6.58 18.24 -7.00
CA SER A 151 -7.46 17.20 -6.45
C SER A 151 -7.20 15.85 -7.10
N SER A 152 -7.00 15.84 -8.43
CA SER A 152 -6.72 14.61 -9.18
C SER A 152 -5.39 13.99 -8.78
N ALA A 153 -4.36 14.81 -8.60
CA ALA A 153 -3.04 14.35 -8.14
C ALA A 153 -3.12 13.75 -6.73
N GLY A 154 -3.78 14.44 -5.79
CA GLY A 154 -3.99 13.95 -4.43
C GLY A 154 -4.78 12.63 -4.41
N GLN A 155 -5.88 12.57 -5.17
CA GLN A 155 -6.70 11.37 -5.24
C GLN A 155 -5.96 10.19 -5.85
N LEU A 156 -5.19 10.41 -6.93
CA LEU A 156 -4.34 9.38 -7.53
C LEU A 156 -3.29 8.88 -6.55
N ALA A 157 -2.63 9.79 -5.81
CA ALA A 157 -1.63 9.41 -4.82
C ALA A 157 -2.23 8.51 -3.73
N VAL A 158 -3.34 8.90 -3.12
CA VAL A 158 -4.00 8.12 -2.06
C VAL A 158 -4.51 6.78 -2.59
N THR A 159 -5.12 6.80 -3.78
CA THR A 159 -5.70 5.61 -4.41
C THR A 159 -4.64 4.60 -4.83
N LEU A 160 -3.60 5.04 -5.53
CA LEU A 160 -2.62 4.13 -6.13
C LEU A 160 -1.57 3.67 -5.12
N SER A 161 -1.34 4.40 -4.02
CA SER A 161 -0.39 4.01 -2.97
C SER A 161 -0.51 2.55 -2.50
N PRO A 162 -1.69 2.06 -2.05
CA PRO A 162 -1.83 0.66 -1.65
C PRO A 162 -1.60 -0.33 -2.80
N ALA A 163 -2.00 0.02 -4.03
CA ALA A 163 -1.77 -0.82 -5.20
C ALA A 163 -0.27 -0.89 -5.56
N LEU A 164 0.46 0.22 -5.47
CA LEU A 164 1.90 0.27 -5.71
C LEU A 164 2.67 -0.54 -4.66
N ILE A 165 2.27 -0.50 -3.38
CA ILE A 165 2.84 -1.35 -2.33
C ILE A 165 2.58 -2.83 -2.65
N ALA A 166 1.33 -3.18 -3.02
CA ALA A 166 0.98 -4.54 -3.39
C ALA A 166 1.77 -5.02 -4.63
N LEU A 167 1.99 -4.16 -5.63
CA LEU A 167 2.81 -4.44 -6.81
C LEU A 167 4.23 -4.84 -6.39
N LEU A 168 4.89 -4.03 -5.56
CA LEU A 168 6.25 -4.31 -5.11
C LEU A 168 6.34 -5.66 -4.38
N VAL A 169 5.39 -5.94 -3.49
CA VAL A 169 5.33 -7.20 -2.73
C VAL A 169 5.08 -8.40 -3.64
N LEU A 170 4.10 -8.31 -4.54
CA LEU A 170 3.71 -9.43 -5.40
C LEU A 170 4.74 -9.70 -6.50
N ARG A 171 5.38 -8.65 -7.04
CA ARG A 171 6.47 -8.78 -8.01
C ARG A 171 7.71 -9.40 -7.36
N GLY A 172 8.03 -9.00 -6.12
CA GLY A 172 9.10 -9.62 -5.35
C GLY A 172 8.84 -11.09 -5.05
N ARG A 173 7.60 -11.46 -4.69
CA ARG A 173 7.20 -12.86 -4.50
C ARG A 173 7.22 -13.66 -5.81
N ALA A 174 6.78 -13.06 -6.91
CA ALA A 174 6.83 -13.69 -8.23
C ALA A 174 8.26 -14.02 -8.66
N ALA A 175 9.24 -13.17 -8.34
CA ALA A 175 10.66 -13.44 -8.59
C ALA A 175 11.20 -14.64 -7.80
N ARG A 176 10.79 -14.76 -6.51
CA ARG A 176 11.21 -15.85 -5.63
C ARG A 176 10.60 -17.18 -6.03
N ASP A 177 9.29 -17.20 -6.22
CA ASP A 177 8.52 -18.45 -6.40
C ASP A 177 8.43 -18.86 -7.88
N GLY A 178 8.81 -18.00 -8.83
CA GLY A 178 8.65 -18.21 -10.27
C GLY A 178 7.19 -18.11 -10.78
N ALA A 179 6.21 -18.00 -9.88
CA ALA A 179 4.79 -17.99 -10.20
C ALA A 179 4.27 -16.63 -10.70
N VAL A 180 4.83 -16.09 -11.79
CA VAL A 180 4.51 -14.75 -12.30
C VAL A 180 3.03 -14.60 -12.67
N ARG A 181 2.46 -15.57 -13.41
CA ARG A 181 1.09 -15.48 -13.93
C ARG A 181 0.04 -15.39 -12.82
N SER A 182 0.14 -16.26 -11.80
CA SER A 182 -0.84 -16.28 -10.70
C SER A 182 -0.75 -15.04 -9.82
N ARG A 183 0.46 -14.48 -9.61
CA ARG A 183 0.65 -13.24 -8.83
C ARG A 183 0.17 -12.02 -9.60
N LEU A 184 0.38 -11.97 -10.91
CA LEU A 184 -0.12 -10.90 -11.77
C LEU A 184 -1.66 -10.91 -11.84
N ALA A 185 -2.29 -12.08 -11.96
CA ALA A 185 -3.75 -12.20 -11.93
C ALA A 185 -4.34 -11.75 -10.59
N ALA A 186 -3.70 -12.10 -9.47
CA ALA A 186 -4.08 -11.59 -8.15
C ALA A 186 -3.98 -10.07 -8.06
N PHE A 187 -2.94 -9.48 -8.67
CA PHE A 187 -2.76 -8.04 -8.70
C PHE A 187 -3.81 -7.32 -9.56
N TRP A 188 -4.18 -7.90 -10.72
CA TRP A 188 -5.33 -7.46 -11.53
C TRP A 188 -6.62 -7.44 -10.71
N GLY A 189 -6.91 -8.54 -10.03
CA GLY A 189 -8.09 -8.66 -9.18
C GLY A 189 -8.13 -7.61 -8.07
N LEU A 190 -6.99 -7.38 -7.39
CA LEU A 190 -6.86 -6.31 -6.39
C LEU A 190 -7.19 -4.93 -6.96
N CYS A 191 -6.62 -4.60 -8.12
CA CYS A 191 -6.83 -3.29 -8.73
C CYS A 191 -8.27 -3.08 -9.23
N LEU A 192 -8.91 -4.14 -9.75
CA LEU A 192 -10.33 -4.09 -10.12
C LEU A 192 -11.22 -3.92 -8.89
N GLY A 193 -10.94 -4.62 -7.79
CA GLY A 193 -11.65 -4.42 -6.52
C GLY A 193 -11.45 -3.01 -5.97
N LEU A 194 -10.25 -2.44 -6.11
CA LEU A 194 -10.00 -1.05 -5.76
C LEU A 194 -10.82 -0.08 -6.62
N ALA A 195 -10.88 -0.30 -7.93
CA ALA A 195 -11.70 0.49 -8.84
C ALA A 195 -13.20 0.44 -8.47
N VAL A 196 -13.72 -0.73 -8.10
CA VAL A 196 -15.09 -0.88 -7.59
C VAL A 196 -15.30 -0.08 -6.30
N THR A 197 -14.36 -0.16 -5.37
CA THR A 197 -14.41 0.58 -4.10
C THR A 197 -14.49 2.08 -4.34
N LEU A 198 -13.62 2.61 -5.20
CA LEU A 198 -13.61 4.03 -5.56
C LEU A 198 -14.92 4.46 -6.24
N ARG A 199 -15.52 3.58 -7.04
CA ARG A 199 -16.78 3.89 -7.73
C ARG A 199 -17.96 3.94 -6.77
N LEU A 200 -18.02 3.02 -5.81
CA LEU A 200 -19.12 2.88 -4.85
C LEU A 200 -19.00 3.85 -3.67
N PHE A 201 -17.78 4.18 -3.27
CA PHE A 201 -17.51 4.95 -2.06
C PHE A 201 -16.57 6.14 -2.29
N GLY A 202 -16.42 6.55 -3.54
CA GLY A 202 -15.58 7.70 -3.91
C GLY A 202 -15.99 8.99 -3.20
N PHE A 203 -15.06 9.95 -3.18
CA PHE A 203 -15.22 11.23 -2.50
C PHE A 203 -16.58 11.89 -2.77
N GLY A 204 -17.28 12.26 -1.70
CA GLY A 204 -18.59 12.91 -1.76
C GLY A 204 -19.80 11.98 -1.83
N GLN A 205 -19.61 10.65 -1.92
CA GLN A 205 -20.72 9.68 -1.86
C GLN A 205 -21.09 9.21 -0.45
N PHE A 206 -20.54 9.85 0.60
CA PHE A 206 -20.91 9.61 2.01
C PHE A 206 -22.42 9.71 2.27
N ALA A 207 -23.16 10.41 1.40
CA ALA A 207 -24.62 10.50 1.45
C ALA A 207 -25.34 9.16 1.29
N LEU A 208 -24.73 8.13 0.70
CA LEU A 208 -25.36 6.83 0.52
C LEU A 208 -25.38 5.99 1.80
N VAL A 209 -24.53 6.29 2.79
CA VAL A 209 -24.51 5.50 4.03
C VAL A 209 -24.32 6.30 5.32
N PRO A 210 -25.21 7.27 5.62
CA PRO A 210 -25.12 8.11 6.82
C PRO A 210 -25.36 7.36 8.15
N ARG A 211 -25.56 6.03 8.12
CA ARG A 211 -25.89 5.22 9.30
C ARG A 211 -24.98 4.02 9.53
N LEU A 212 -23.97 3.79 8.70
CA LEU A 212 -23.03 2.70 8.99
C LEU A 212 -22.05 3.15 10.08
N PRO A 213 -21.79 2.30 11.09
CA PRO A 213 -20.68 2.53 12.00
C PRO A 213 -19.37 2.53 11.22
N LEU A 214 -18.38 3.31 11.68
CA LEU A 214 -17.11 3.55 11.00
C LEU A 214 -16.39 2.23 10.67
N GLU A 215 -16.46 1.24 11.55
CA GLU A 215 -15.84 -0.07 11.39
C GLU A 215 -16.43 -0.80 10.18
N ALA A 216 -17.76 -0.80 10.05
CA ALA A 216 -18.44 -1.42 8.92
C ALA A 216 -18.13 -0.68 7.62
N TYR A 217 -18.02 0.65 7.66
CA TYR A 217 -17.60 1.46 6.52
C TYR A 217 -16.19 1.07 6.04
N ILE A 218 -15.22 0.96 6.97
CA ILE A 218 -13.84 0.52 6.67
C ILE A 218 -13.83 -0.90 6.09
N LEU A 219 -14.58 -1.83 6.69
CA LEU A 219 -14.66 -3.21 6.20
C LEU A 219 -15.25 -3.27 4.79
N LEU A 220 -16.27 -2.47 4.52
CA LEU A 220 -16.90 -2.40 3.21
C LEU A 220 -15.96 -1.80 2.15
N HIS A 221 -15.06 -0.90 2.53
CA HIS A 221 -13.99 -0.40 1.65
C HIS A 221 -12.91 -1.44 1.38
N ALA A 222 -12.54 -2.22 2.40
CA ALA A 222 -11.49 -3.22 2.29
C ALA A 222 -11.95 -4.49 1.56
N ALA A 223 -13.25 -4.81 1.59
CA ALA A 223 -13.77 -6.07 1.07
C ALA A 223 -13.57 -6.25 -0.45
N PRO A 224 -13.94 -5.31 -1.34
CA PRO A 224 -13.81 -5.53 -2.78
C PRO A 224 -12.36 -5.77 -3.26
N PRO A 225 -11.34 -5.02 -2.80
CA PRO A 225 -9.93 -5.30 -3.16
C PRO A 225 -9.46 -6.67 -2.68
N LEU A 226 -9.87 -7.08 -1.48
CA LEU A 226 -9.50 -8.38 -0.91
C LEU A 226 -10.17 -9.55 -1.66
N ILE A 227 -11.45 -9.43 -1.96
CA ILE A 227 -12.20 -10.40 -2.76
C ILE A 227 -11.59 -10.48 -4.17
N GLY A 228 -11.37 -9.33 -4.80
CA GLY A 228 -10.75 -9.24 -6.12
C GLY A 228 -9.38 -9.92 -6.16
N TYR A 229 -8.52 -9.65 -5.17
CA TYR A 229 -7.23 -10.32 -5.02
C TYR A 229 -7.37 -11.86 -4.94
N GLY A 230 -8.28 -12.34 -4.09
CA GLY A 230 -8.52 -13.78 -3.89
C GLY A 230 -9.00 -14.46 -5.17
N VAL A 231 -9.97 -13.86 -5.87
CA VAL A 231 -10.50 -14.35 -7.16
C VAL A 231 -9.40 -14.36 -8.21
N GLY A 232 -8.65 -13.26 -8.35
CA GLY A 232 -7.55 -13.16 -9.32
C GLY A 232 -6.47 -14.20 -9.08
N TRP A 233 -6.12 -14.47 -7.81
CA TRP A 233 -5.16 -15.51 -7.46
C TRP A 233 -5.67 -16.91 -7.83
N TRP A 234 -6.93 -17.21 -7.51
CA TRP A 234 -7.55 -18.50 -7.83
C TRP A 234 -7.62 -18.76 -9.34
N VAL A 235 -8.04 -17.76 -10.13
CA VAL A 235 -8.06 -17.84 -11.61
C VAL A 235 -6.65 -18.07 -12.14
N GLY A 236 -5.68 -17.27 -11.68
CA GLY A 236 -4.31 -17.37 -12.14
C GLY A 236 -3.61 -18.66 -11.74
N ARG A 237 -4.08 -19.36 -10.69
CA ARG A 237 -3.64 -20.71 -10.35
C ARG A 237 -4.18 -21.75 -11.32
N ARG A 238 -5.49 -21.72 -11.61
CA ARG A 238 -6.10 -22.66 -12.57
C ARG A 238 -5.48 -22.58 -13.96
N GLN A 239 -5.14 -21.37 -14.42
CA GLN A 239 -4.44 -21.15 -15.70
C GLN A 239 -2.97 -21.59 -15.73
N ALA A 240 -2.40 -22.00 -14.59
CA ALA A 240 -1.05 -22.55 -14.53
C ALA A 240 -1.07 -24.09 -14.44
N GLU A 241 -2.22 -24.67 -14.12
CA GLU A 241 -2.44 -26.12 -13.97
C GLU A 241 -2.97 -26.77 -15.25
N GLY A 242 -3.48 -25.98 -16.20
CA GLY A 242 -3.93 -26.42 -17.53
C GLY A 242 -3.09 -25.82 -18.64
#